data_AF-Q4TIZ8-F1
#
_entry.id   AF-Q4TIZ8-F1
#
_cell.length_a   1.000
_cell.length_b   1.000
_cell.length_c   1.000
_cell.angle_alpha   90.00
_cell.angle_beta   90.00
_cell.angle_gamma   90.00
#
_symmetry.space_group_name_H-M   'P 1'
#
loop_
_entity.id
_entity.type
_entity.pdbx_description
1 polymer ?
#
loop_
_entity_poly.entity_id
_entity_poly.type
_entity_poly.pdbx_seq_one_letter_code
_entity_poly.pdbx_strand_id
1 'polypeptide(L)'
;FAELICDQLKRSITEAVGNDSARNLADEMRCNHPAFKGNRMNLEKHVLRSLAENEDFGGFMTYIQNPKEHVKRFITQEVEKYIKENKEKVENILRRNVEDISKLLKQALHDATAAATAAERGDTELWVEELSRLTNHKLKFSISSDGFRDIDEFDFLKDQIEKGLNDNEEEMRKSLSAGVMKNSRVQPEQILIEQLCECWW
;
A
#
# COMPACT_ATOMS: atom_id res chain seq x y z
N PHE A 1 16.18 7.79 -20.80
CA PHE A 1 16.37 6.44 -20.20
C PHE A 1 16.03 6.43 -18.71
N ALA A 2 16.68 7.27 -17.90
CA ALA A 2 16.25 7.52 -16.52
C ALA A 2 14.75 7.85 -16.44
N GLU A 3 14.24 8.66 -17.38
CA GLU A 3 12.80 8.94 -17.51
C GLU A 3 11.92 7.69 -17.67
N LEU A 4 12.31 6.73 -18.51
CA LEU A 4 11.56 5.48 -18.70
C LEU A 4 11.52 4.66 -17.41
N ILE A 5 12.65 4.58 -16.71
CA ILE A 5 12.75 3.93 -15.41
C ILE A 5 11.86 4.66 -14.38
N CYS A 6 11.91 5.99 -14.34
CA CYS A 6 11.07 6.81 -13.47
C CYS A 6 9.57 6.60 -13.74
N ASP A 7 9.13 6.50 -14.99
CA ASP A 7 7.73 6.26 -15.35
C ASP A 7 7.25 4.86 -14.90
N GLN A 8 8.13 3.86 -14.99
CA GLN A 8 7.82 2.51 -14.52
C GLN A 8 7.82 2.44 -12.99
N LEU A 9 8.78 3.11 -12.34
CA LEU A 9 8.85 3.23 -10.89
C LEU A 9 7.62 3.96 -10.35
N LYS A 10 7.19 5.07 -10.97
CA LYS A 10 6.02 5.86 -10.54
C LYS A 10 4.78 4.95 -10.38
N ARG A 11 4.46 4.16 -11.41
CA ARG A 11 3.34 3.22 -11.38
C ARG A 11 3.49 2.17 -10.27
N SER A 12 4.70 1.61 -10.16
CA SER A 12 5.00 0.56 -9.17
C SER A 12 4.92 1.09 -7.73
N ILE A 13 5.41 2.31 -7.48
CA ILE A 13 5.37 3.01 -6.21
C ILE A 13 3.92 3.32 -5.83
N THR A 14 3.12 3.87 -6.74
CA THR A 14 1.70 4.16 -6.46
C THR A 14 0.94 2.90 -6.04
N GLU A 15 1.18 1.78 -6.74
CA GLU A 15 0.57 0.50 -6.39
C GLU A 15 1.00 0.02 -5.00
N ALA A 16 2.31 0.06 -4.71
CA ALA A 16 2.85 -0.36 -3.42
C ALA A 16 2.36 0.52 -2.26
N VAL A 17 2.36 1.84 -2.43
CA VAL A 17 1.83 2.80 -1.46
C VAL A 17 0.37 2.50 -1.15
N GLY A 18 -0.46 2.25 -2.17
CA GLY A 18 -1.88 1.90 -1.97
C GLY A 18 -2.04 0.60 -1.18
N ASN A 19 -1.33 -0.45 -1.58
CA ASN A 19 -1.40 -1.75 -0.91
C ASN A 19 -0.96 -1.68 0.56
N ASP A 20 0.14 -0.98 0.86
CA ASP A 20 0.65 -0.87 2.24
C ASP A 20 -0.18 0.08 3.09
N SER A 21 -0.76 1.12 2.49
CA SER A 21 -1.68 1.99 3.19
C SER A 21 -2.96 1.28 3.56
N ALA A 22 -3.46 0.40 2.68
CA ALA A 22 -4.62 -0.44 2.99
C ALA A 22 -4.35 -1.37 4.19
N ARG A 23 -3.17 -2.01 4.22
CA ARG A 23 -2.74 -2.86 5.34
C ARG A 23 -2.57 -2.07 6.64
N ASN A 24 -1.81 -0.98 6.59
CA ASN A 24 -1.56 -0.15 7.77
C ASN A 24 -2.85 0.47 8.32
N LEU A 25 -3.81 0.83 7.46
CA LEU A 25 -5.11 1.30 7.91
C LEU A 25 -5.92 0.18 8.56
N ALA A 26 -5.93 -1.03 7.98
CA ALA A 26 -6.58 -2.18 8.60
C ALA A 26 -5.99 -2.47 9.99
N ASP A 27 -4.66 -2.47 10.12
CA ASP A 27 -3.97 -2.70 11.39
C ASP A 27 -4.27 -1.59 12.42
N GLU A 28 -4.24 -0.32 11.98
CA GLU A 28 -4.62 0.83 12.80
C GLU A 28 -6.04 0.68 13.34
N MET A 29 -7.01 0.32 12.47
CA MET A 29 -8.38 0.10 12.88
C MET A 29 -8.52 -1.13 13.79
N ARG A 30 -7.77 -2.20 13.54
CA ARG A 30 -7.77 -3.39 14.39
C ARG A 30 -7.29 -3.08 15.81
N CYS A 31 -6.32 -2.17 15.94
CA CYS A 31 -5.79 -1.74 17.22
C CYS A 31 -6.70 -0.73 17.94
N ASN A 32 -7.25 0.23 17.19
CA ASN A 32 -7.78 1.46 17.76
C ASN A 32 -9.28 1.69 17.51
N HIS A 33 -9.91 1.00 16.55
CA HIS A 33 -11.35 1.13 16.31
C HIS A 33 -12.14 0.22 17.26
N PRO A 34 -13.07 0.75 18.09
CA PRO A 34 -13.76 -0.04 19.09
C PRO A 34 -14.50 -1.27 18.55
N ALA A 35 -15.12 -1.17 17.36
CA ALA A 35 -15.85 -2.29 16.76
C ALA A 35 -14.93 -3.41 16.29
N PHE A 36 -13.70 -3.08 15.92
CA PHE A 36 -12.72 -4.02 15.40
C PHE A 36 -11.65 -4.38 16.42
N LYS A 37 -11.76 -3.95 17.67
CA LYS A 37 -10.84 -4.35 18.73
C LYS A 37 -11.24 -5.70 19.32
N GLY A 38 -10.27 -6.52 19.69
CA GLY A 38 -10.53 -7.77 20.40
C GLY A 38 -11.03 -8.89 19.49
N ASN A 39 -12.02 -9.67 19.96
CA ASN A 39 -12.44 -10.90 19.30
C ASN A 39 -13.78 -10.74 18.56
N ARG A 40 -14.21 -11.83 17.90
CA ARG A 40 -15.48 -11.93 17.17
C ARG A 40 -16.69 -11.47 17.98
N MET A 41 -16.79 -11.83 19.24
CA MET A 41 -17.93 -11.45 20.09
C MET A 41 -18.04 -9.93 20.24
N ASN A 42 -16.92 -9.21 20.27
CA ASN A 42 -16.93 -7.75 20.28
C ASN A 42 -17.46 -7.19 18.95
N LEU A 43 -17.05 -7.75 17.82
CA LEU A 43 -17.59 -7.36 16.52
C LEU A 43 -19.10 -7.60 16.45
N GLU A 44 -19.57 -8.80 16.79
CA GLU A 44 -21.01 -9.13 16.77
C GLU A 44 -21.82 -8.22 17.71
N LYS A 45 -21.29 -7.91 18.90
CA LYS A 45 -21.90 -6.95 19.82
C LYS A 45 -22.08 -5.58 19.16
N HIS A 46 -21.07 -5.09 18.45
CA HIS A 46 -21.12 -3.80 17.76
C HIS A 46 -22.09 -3.81 16.57
N VAL A 47 -22.17 -4.92 15.83
CA VAL A 47 -23.16 -5.13 14.76
C VAL A 47 -24.59 -5.04 15.32
N LEU A 48 -24.90 -5.86 16.33
CA LEU A 48 -26.23 -5.92 16.93
C LEU A 48 -26.62 -4.59 17.59
N ARG A 49 -25.66 -3.90 18.22
CA ARG A 49 -25.89 -2.57 18.79
C ARG A 49 -26.24 -1.55 17.71
N SER A 50 -25.52 -1.54 16.59
CA SER A 50 -25.80 -0.62 15.48
C SER A 50 -27.19 -0.86 14.88
N LEU A 51 -27.62 -2.12 14.76
CA LEU A 51 -28.97 -2.46 14.32
C LEU A 51 -30.05 -1.95 15.29
N ALA A 52 -29.81 -2.09 16.59
CA ALA A 52 -30.74 -1.60 17.61
C ALA A 52 -30.82 -0.07 17.65
N GLU A 53 -29.67 0.62 17.59
CA GLU A 53 -29.58 2.09 17.61
C GLU A 53 -30.27 2.73 16.39
N ASN A 54 -30.28 2.04 15.25
CA ASN A 54 -30.93 2.50 14.01
C ASN A 54 -32.38 2.01 13.85
N GLU A 55 -32.91 1.24 14.82
CA GLU A 55 -34.22 0.57 14.73
C GLU A 55 -34.38 -0.26 13.42
N ASP A 56 -33.28 -0.84 12.92
CA ASP A 56 -33.23 -1.53 11.62
C ASP A 56 -33.69 -2.99 11.74
N PHE A 57 -35.02 -3.18 11.81
CA PHE A 57 -35.65 -4.51 11.82
C PHE A 57 -35.28 -5.35 10.59
N GLY A 58 -35.18 -4.73 9.41
CA GLY A 58 -34.78 -5.42 8.18
C GLY A 58 -33.34 -5.91 8.25
N GLY A 59 -32.46 -5.10 8.84
CA GLY A 59 -31.08 -5.45 9.14
C GLY A 59 -30.97 -6.61 10.13
N PHE A 60 -31.79 -6.64 11.18
CA PHE A 60 -31.88 -7.81 12.07
C PHE A 60 -32.30 -9.08 11.34
N MET A 61 -33.35 -9.01 10.51
CA MET A 61 -33.80 -10.17 9.72
C MET A 61 -32.70 -10.65 8.76
N THR A 62 -31.99 -9.71 8.13
CA THR A 62 -30.86 -10.02 7.24
C THR A 62 -29.71 -10.65 8.02
N TYR A 63 -29.38 -10.15 9.21
CA TYR A 63 -28.33 -10.71 10.05
C TYR A 63 -28.66 -12.14 10.51
N ILE A 64 -29.92 -12.41 10.87
CA ILE A 64 -30.35 -13.77 11.25
C ILE A 64 -30.28 -14.74 10.06
N GLN A 65 -30.73 -14.30 8.88
CA GLN A 65 -30.77 -15.14 7.68
C GLN A 65 -29.41 -15.30 7.01
N ASN A 66 -28.60 -14.25 7.01
CA ASN A 66 -27.30 -14.17 6.35
C ASN A 66 -26.31 -13.29 7.15
N PRO A 67 -25.82 -13.79 8.31
CA PRO A 67 -24.95 -13.01 9.19
C PRO A 67 -23.64 -12.61 8.50
N LYS A 68 -23.14 -13.45 7.59
CA LYS A 68 -21.93 -13.21 6.79
C LYS A 68 -22.01 -11.90 6.02
N GLU A 69 -22.98 -11.80 5.12
CA GLU A 69 -23.07 -10.65 4.22
C GLU A 69 -23.42 -9.39 5.01
N HIS A 70 -24.19 -9.53 6.09
CA HIS A 70 -24.48 -8.42 6.97
C HIS A 70 -23.22 -7.87 7.66
N VAL A 71 -22.37 -8.74 8.20
CA VAL A 71 -21.14 -8.32 8.90
C VAL A 71 -20.09 -7.76 7.96
N LYS A 72 -19.95 -8.32 6.75
CA LYS A 72 -19.10 -7.71 5.71
C LYS A 72 -19.54 -6.27 5.41
N ARG A 73 -20.84 -6.07 5.20
CA ARG A 73 -21.41 -4.73 4.95
C ARG A 73 -21.16 -3.79 6.12
N PHE A 74 -21.34 -4.27 7.35
CA PHE A 74 -21.02 -3.49 8.56
C PHE A 74 -19.54 -3.08 8.59
N ILE A 75 -18.61 -4.01 8.31
CA ILE A 75 -17.17 -3.70 8.26
C ILE A 75 -16.87 -2.64 7.20
N THR A 76 -17.39 -2.80 5.98
CA THR A 76 -17.20 -1.81 4.90
C THR A 76 -17.71 -0.43 5.32
N GLN A 77 -18.90 -0.33 5.89
CA GLN A 77 -19.48 0.93 6.35
C GLN A 77 -18.65 1.59 7.47
N GLU A 78 -18.17 0.80 8.42
CA GLU A 78 -17.33 1.30 9.52
C GLU A 78 -15.94 1.75 9.02
N VAL A 79 -15.36 1.09 8.02
CA VAL A 79 -14.13 1.55 7.34
C VAL A 79 -14.35 2.89 6.65
N GLU A 80 -15.43 3.03 5.86
CA GLU A 80 -15.73 4.29 5.18
C GLU A 80 -15.98 5.44 6.15
N LYS A 81 -16.71 5.16 7.24
CA LYS A 81 -16.94 6.10 8.33
C LYS A 81 -15.62 6.52 8.99
N TYR A 82 -14.77 5.55 9.34
CA TYR A 82 -13.48 5.82 9.97
C TYR A 82 -12.60 6.70 9.09
N ILE A 83 -12.51 6.41 7.79
CA ILE A 83 -11.75 7.23 6.83
C ILE A 83 -12.26 8.67 6.79
N LYS A 84 -13.58 8.86 6.80
CA LYS A 84 -14.20 10.19 6.77
C LYS A 84 -13.93 10.98 8.06
N GLU A 85 -13.96 10.30 9.21
CA GLU A 85 -13.81 10.91 10.53
C GLU A 85 -12.34 11.12 10.93
N ASN A 86 -11.41 10.34 10.38
CA ASN A 86 -9.99 10.32 10.77
C ASN A 86 -9.05 10.74 9.62
N LYS A 87 -9.44 11.75 8.83
CA LYS A 87 -8.71 12.17 7.61
C LYS A 87 -7.22 12.38 7.83
N GLU A 88 -6.83 13.17 8.83
CA GLU A 88 -5.42 13.47 9.11
C GLU A 88 -4.62 12.18 9.41
N LYS A 89 -5.22 11.24 10.14
CA LYS A 89 -4.58 9.96 10.44
C LYS A 89 -4.40 9.10 9.20
N VAL A 90 -5.41 9.05 8.33
CA VAL A 90 -5.33 8.35 7.04
C VAL A 90 -4.26 8.99 6.13
N GLU A 91 -4.22 10.32 6.05
CA GLU A 91 -3.19 11.06 5.31
C GLU A 91 -1.79 10.80 5.87
N ASN A 92 -1.64 10.70 7.20
CA ASN A 92 -0.38 10.36 7.83
C ASN A 92 0.08 8.93 7.52
N ILE A 93 -0.84 7.95 7.44
CA ILE A 93 -0.52 6.59 7.01
C ILE A 93 -0.01 6.59 5.56
N LEU A 94 -0.73 7.26 4.66
CA LEU A 94 -0.34 7.40 3.26
C LEU A 94 1.03 8.05 3.11
N ARG A 95 1.28 9.16 3.81
CA ARG A 95 2.54 9.90 3.76
C ARG A 95 3.72 9.07 4.23
N ARG A 96 3.57 8.35 5.35
CA ARG A 96 4.63 7.44 5.86
C ARG A 96 4.95 6.35 4.85
N ASN A 97 3.93 5.76 4.21
CA ASN A 97 4.17 4.73 3.20
C ASN A 97 4.87 5.25 1.94
N VAL A 98 4.56 6.48 1.50
CA VAL A 98 5.32 7.14 0.43
C VAL A 98 6.78 7.31 0.86
N GLU A 99 7.03 7.84 2.06
CA GLU A 99 8.37 8.06 2.61
C GLU A 99 9.19 6.76 2.70
N ASP A 100 8.58 5.70 3.24
CA ASP A 100 9.23 4.40 3.44
C ASP A 100 9.59 3.74 2.10
N ILE A 101 8.69 3.78 1.11
CA ILE A 101 8.93 3.19 -0.21
C ILE A 101 9.99 4.01 -0.97
N SER A 102 9.89 5.34 -0.95
CA SER A 102 10.90 6.22 -1.57
C SER A 102 12.29 5.99 -0.98
N LYS A 103 12.39 5.87 0.36
CA LYS A 103 13.65 5.60 1.04
C LYS A 103 14.24 4.23 0.66
N LEU A 104 13.40 3.19 0.63
CA LEU A 104 13.81 1.85 0.22
C LEU A 104 14.39 1.86 -1.20
N LEU A 105 13.72 2.56 -2.11
CA LEU A 105 14.14 2.61 -3.50
C LEU A 105 15.43 3.42 -3.71
N LYS A 106 15.57 4.56 -3.02
CA LYS A 106 16.83 5.34 -3.03
C LYS A 106 18.00 4.49 -2.51
N GLN A 107 17.79 3.75 -1.42
CA GLN A 107 18.81 2.83 -0.91
C GLN A 107 19.15 1.74 -1.94
N ALA A 108 18.14 1.12 -2.55
CA ALA A 108 18.34 0.09 -3.58
C ALA A 108 19.10 0.62 -4.81
N LEU A 109 18.85 1.87 -5.22
CA LEU A 109 19.58 2.54 -6.30
C LEU A 109 21.04 2.78 -5.94
N HIS A 110 21.33 3.24 -4.72
CA HIS A 110 22.70 3.40 -4.25
C HIS A 110 23.45 2.07 -4.23
N ASP A 111 22.84 1.02 -3.67
CA ASP A 111 23.47 -0.28 -3.52
C ASP A 111 23.73 -0.95 -4.88
N ALA A 112 22.76 -0.91 -5.80
CA ALA A 112 22.93 -1.41 -7.16
C ALA A 112 24.02 -0.65 -7.94
N THR A 113 24.07 0.67 -7.76
CA THR A 113 25.09 1.54 -8.39
C THR A 113 26.50 1.23 -7.85
N ALA A 114 26.64 1.04 -6.55
CA ALA A 114 27.89 0.63 -5.93
C ALA A 114 28.36 -0.75 -6.40
N ALA A 115 27.44 -1.71 -6.55
CA ALA A 115 27.75 -3.04 -7.07
C ALA A 115 28.25 -3.00 -8.53
N ALA A 116 27.55 -2.26 -9.39
CA ALA A 116 27.90 -2.14 -10.81
C ALA A 116 29.24 -1.44 -11.03
N THR A 117 29.52 -0.37 -10.28
CA THR A 117 30.77 0.41 -10.40
C THR A 117 32.00 -0.30 -9.82
N ALA A 118 31.81 -1.27 -8.93
CA ALA A 118 32.90 -2.11 -8.41
C ALA A 118 33.37 -3.17 -9.42
N ALA A 119 32.57 -3.50 -10.43
CA ALA A 119 32.95 -4.41 -11.51
C ALA A 119 33.89 -3.71 -12.51
N GLU A 120 34.90 -4.42 -13.04
CA GLU A 120 36.04 -3.87 -13.79
C GLU A 120 35.70 -3.02 -15.06
N ARG A 121 34.43 -2.98 -15.50
CA ARG A 121 33.95 -2.14 -16.62
C ARG A 121 32.59 -1.48 -16.42
N GLY A 122 32.01 -1.54 -15.22
CA GLY A 122 30.58 -1.25 -15.09
C GLY A 122 29.76 -2.39 -15.69
N ASP A 123 28.88 -2.99 -14.89
CA ASP A 123 28.08 -4.11 -15.35
C ASP A 123 26.60 -3.74 -15.27
N THR A 124 26.01 -3.45 -16.43
CA THR A 124 24.62 -3.03 -16.50
C THR A 124 23.65 -4.18 -16.24
N GLU A 125 24.04 -5.41 -16.56
CA GLU A 125 23.26 -6.60 -16.20
C GLU A 125 23.25 -6.76 -14.68
N LEU A 126 24.42 -6.66 -14.04
CA LEU A 126 24.55 -6.65 -12.58
C LEU A 126 23.74 -5.53 -11.92
N TRP A 127 23.77 -4.31 -12.46
CA TRP A 127 22.97 -3.20 -11.93
C TRP A 127 21.47 -3.50 -11.95
N VAL A 128 20.97 -4.03 -13.07
CA VAL A 128 19.55 -4.38 -13.25
C VAL A 128 19.16 -5.54 -12.33
N GLU A 129 20.00 -6.56 -12.24
CA GLU A 129 19.79 -7.71 -11.35
C GLU A 129 19.72 -7.27 -9.88
N GLU A 130 20.67 -6.45 -9.44
CA GLU A 130 20.75 -6.04 -8.04
C GLU A 130 19.61 -5.09 -7.66
N LEU A 131 19.28 -4.12 -8.51
CA LEU A 131 18.14 -3.23 -8.29
C LEU A 131 16.82 -4.02 -8.25
N SER A 132 16.66 -5.00 -9.15
CA SER A 132 15.47 -5.87 -9.16
C SER A 132 15.41 -6.73 -7.90
N ARG A 133 16.52 -7.33 -7.50
CA ARG A 133 16.63 -8.15 -6.28
C ARG A 133 16.28 -7.35 -5.02
N LEU A 134 16.78 -6.12 -4.91
CA LEU A 134 16.55 -5.25 -3.77
C LEU A 134 15.12 -4.70 -3.70
N THR A 135 14.42 -4.59 -4.83
CA THR A 135 13.07 -3.99 -4.89
C THR A 135 11.93 -4.99 -5.03
N ASN A 136 12.17 -6.23 -5.47
CA ASN A 136 11.14 -7.21 -5.83
C ASN A 136 10.14 -7.56 -4.71
N HIS A 137 10.56 -7.45 -3.46
CA HIS A 137 9.74 -7.79 -2.29
C HIS A 137 8.68 -6.72 -2.01
N LYS A 138 8.83 -5.53 -2.59
CA LYS A 138 7.97 -4.36 -2.36
C LYS A 138 7.33 -3.84 -3.65
N LEU A 139 8.09 -3.83 -4.74
CA LEU A 139 7.69 -3.24 -6.01
C LEU A 139 7.55 -4.31 -7.09
N LYS A 140 6.49 -4.20 -7.89
CA LYS A 140 6.35 -4.96 -9.14
C LYS A 140 7.12 -4.27 -10.25
N PHE A 141 8.43 -4.35 -10.14
CA PHE A 141 9.37 -3.67 -11.00
C PHE A 141 10.22 -4.70 -11.75
N SER A 142 10.32 -4.55 -13.06
CA SER A 142 11.11 -5.43 -13.92
C SER A 142 11.72 -4.60 -15.02
N ILE A 143 13.03 -4.46 -14.98
CA ILE A 143 13.80 -3.84 -16.04
C ILE A 143 14.48 -4.95 -16.85
N SER A 144 14.50 -4.83 -18.18
CA SER A 144 15.27 -5.72 -19.06
C SER A 144 16.62 -5.09 -19.42
N SER A 145 17.74 -5.79 -19.27
CA SER A 145 19.07 -5.34 -19.69
C SER A 145 19.24 -5.20 -21.22
N ASP A 146 18.32 -5.76 -22.02
CA ASP A 146 18.43 -5.82 -23.48
C ASP A 146 18.55 -4.45 -24.18
N GLY A 147 18.05 -3.39 -23.56
CA GLY A 147 18.18 -2.00 -24.03
C GLY A 147 19.34 -1.19 -23.41
N PHE A 148 20.25 -1.84 -22.67
CA PHE A 148 21.11 -1.18 -21.68
C PHE A 148 22.63 -1.29 -21.99
N ARG A 149 23.03 -1.59 -23.24
CA ARG A 149 24.39 -2.09 -23.55
C ARG A 149 25.57 -1.10 -23.42
N ASP A 150 25.33 0.17 -23.10
CA ASP A 150 26.39 1.21 -23.12
C ASP A 150 26.25 2.23 -21.96
N ILE A 151 25.90 1.78 -20.73
CA ILE A 151 25.84 2.67 -19.56
C ILE A 151 27.13 2.55 -18.75
N ASP A 152 28.04 3.49 -18.96
CA ASP A 152 29.26 3.60 -18.15
C ASP A 152 29.09 4.63 -17.01
N GLU A 153 28.08 5.50 -17.08
CA GLU A 153 27.80 6.58 -16.12
C GLU A 153 26.66 6.22 -15.14
N PHE A 154 26.84 5.16 -14.35
CA PHE A 154 25.83 4.72 -13.37
C PHE A 154 25.50 5.78 -12.31
N ASP A 155 26.48 6.58 -11.89
CA ASP A 155 26.24 7.67 -10.95
C ASP A 155 25.31 8.73 -11.54
N PHE A 156 25.49 9.08 -12.81
CA PHE A 156 24.59 10.01 -13.49
C PHE A 156 23.18 9.42 -13.61
N LEU A 157 23.07 8.13 -13.98
CA LEU A 157 21.79 7.44 -14.06
C LEU A 157 21.04 7.46 -12.71
N LYS A 158 21.75 7.12 -11.63
CA LYS A 158 21.23 7.15 -10.26
C LYS A 158 20.72 8.55 -9.91
N ASP A 159 21.50 9.59 -10.16
CA ASP A 159 21.12 10.97 -9.84
C ASP A 159 19.87 11.42 -10.62
N GLN A 160 19.75 11.03 -11.90
CA GLN A 160 18.54 11.32 -12.70
C GLN A 160 17.31 10.57 -12.18
N ILE A 161 17.46 9.30 -11.76
CA ILE A 161 16.36 8.53 -11.19
C ILE A 161 15.95 9.12 -9.84
N GLU A 162 16.90 9.44 -8.96
CA GLU A 162 16.62 10.07 -7.66
C GLU A 162 15.89 11.39 -7.80
N LYS A 163 16.27 12.22 -8.77
CA LYS A 163 15.55 13.45 -9.08
C LYS A 163 14.10 13.17 -9.48
N GLY A 164 13.88 12.23 -10.41
CA GLY A 164 12.53 11.83 -10.80
C GLY A 164 11.72 11.21 -9.66
N LEU A 165 12.37 10.50 -8.73
CA LEU A 165 11.74 9.99 -7.52
C LEU A 165 11.31 11.10 -6.56
N ASN A 166 12.13 12.14 -6.39
CA ASN A 166 11.76 13.30 -5.58
C ASN A 166 10.55 14.03 -6.17
N ASP A 167 10.53 14.24 -7.49
CA ASP A 167 9.41 14.87 -8.20
C ASP A 167 8.13 14.04 -8.03
N ASN A 168 8.24 12.71 -8.20
CA ASN A 168 7.13 11.77 -8.00
C ASN A 168 6.62 11.77 -6.55
N GLU A 169 7.53 11.78 -5.57
CA GLU A 169 7.18 11.83 -4.15
C GLU A 169 6.41 13.12 -3.83
N GLU A 170 6.86 14.27 -4.35
CA GLU A 170 6.17 15.54 -4.16
C GLU A 170 4.77 15.54 -4.81
N GLU A 171 4.65 15.01 -6.02
CA GLU A 171 3.35 14.86 -6.72
C GLU A 171 2.40 13.94 -5.96
N MET A 172 2.90 12.80 -5.46
CA MET A 172 2.11 11.87 -4.65
C MET A 172 1.64 12.54 -3.37
N ARG A 173 2.53 13.23 -2.64
CA ARG A 173 2.18 13.98 -1.42
C ARG A 173 1.05 14.99 -1.66
N LYS A 174 1.05 15.69 -2.80
CA LYS A 174 -0.01 16.65 -3.18
C LYS A 174 -1.34 16.00 -3.55
N SER A 175 -1.32 14.75 -4.01
CA SER A 175 -2.49 14.01 -4.47
C SER A 175 -2.97 12.91 -3.50
N LEU A 176 -2.37 12.83 -2.31
CA LEU A 176 -2.74 11.84 -1.29
C LEU A 176 -4.21 11.97 -0.92
N SER A 177 -4.91 10.85 -1.07
CA SER A 177 -6.29 10.71 -0.63
C SER A 177 -6.59 9.26 -0.33
N ALA A 178 -7.67 9.01 0.40
CA ALA A 178 -8.15 7.65 0.62
C ALA A 178 -8.47 6.89 -0.68
N GLY A 179 -8.67 7.61 -1.79
CA GLY A 179 -8.87 7.00 -3.12
C GLY A 179 -7.68 6.15 -3.58
N VAL A 180 -6.46 6.44 -3.11
CA VAL A 180 -5.26 5.64 -3.41
C VAL A 180 -5.43 4.18 -2.94
N MET A 181 -6.05 3.96 -1.77
CA MET A 181 -6.33 2.62 -1.23
C MET A 181 -7.55 1.96 -1.88
N LYS A 182 -8.47 2.72 -2.49
CA LYS A 182 -9.61 2.15 -3.22
C LYS A 182 -9.17 1.55 -4.56
N ASN A 183 -8.13 2.13 -5.17
CA ASN A 183 -7.57 1.70 -6.44
C ASN A 183 -6.47 0.64 -6.30
N SER A 184 -6.08 0.27 -5.07
CA SER A 184 -5.09 -0.78 -4.83
C SER A 184 -5.70 -2.18 -4.95
N ARG A 185 -4.83 -3.19 -5.10
CA ARG A 185 -5.27 -4.59 -5.25
C ARG A 185 -5.91 -5.14 -3.98
N VAL A 186 -5.50 -4.61 -2.85
CA VAL A 186 -6.05 -4.91 -1.53
C VAL A 186 -6.75 -3.67 -0.99
N GLN A 187 -7.87 -3.88 -0.30
CA GLN A 187 -8.67 -2.84 0.32
C GLN A 187 -8.73 -3.08 1.84
N PRO A 188 -8.76 -2.01 2.67
CA PRO A 188 -8.76 -2.15 4.13
C PRO A 188 -9.91 -3.03 4.64
N GLU A 189 -11.11 -2.88 4.09
CA GLU A 189 -12.28 -3.66 4.45
C GLU A 189 -12.12 -5.15 4.15
N GLN A 190 -11.48 -5.51 3.04
CA GLN A 190 -11.24 -6.91 2.68
C GLN A 190 -10.26 -7.55 3.67
N ILE A 191 -9.19 -6.83 4.03
CA ILE A 191 -8.21 -7.28 5.03
C ILE A 191 -8.88 -7.49 6.39
N LEU A 192 -9.71 -6.53 6.82
CA LEU A 192 -10.43 -6.62 8.08
C LEU A 192 -11.46 -7.76 8.08
N ILE A 193 -12.16 -7.99 6.96
CA ILE A 193 -13.08 -9.13 6.81
C ILE A 193 -12.32 -10.45 6.96
N GLU A 194 -11.17 -10.60 6.31
CA GLU A 194 -10.33 -11.80 6.47
C GLU A 194 -9.92 -11.97 7.93
N GLN A 195 -9.29 -10.95 8.53
CA GLN A 195 -8.80 -11.00 9.91
C GLN A 195 -9.89 -11.20 10.99
N LEU A 196 -11.10 -10.67 10.79
CA LEU A 196 -12.19 -10.71 11.77
C LEU A 196 -13.16 -11.87 11.54
N CYS A 197 -13.27 -12.34 10.29
CA CYS A 197 -14.24 -13.34 9.88
C CYS A 197 -13.66 -14.69 9.49
N GLU A 198 -12.33 -14.90 9.54
CA GLU A 198 -11.69 -16.18 9.22
C GLU A 198 -12.30 -17.40 9.93
N CYS A 199 -12.76 -17.25 11.18
CA CYS A 199 -13.37 -18.33 11.97
C CYS A 199 -14.91 -18.27 12.04
N TRP A 200 -15.55 -17.54 11.12
CA TRP A 200 -17.01 -17.55 10.98
C TRP A 200 -17.50 -18.76 10.18
N TRP A 201 -16.55 -19.54 9.66
CA TRP A 201 -16.72 -20.68 8.77
C TRP A 201 -16.30 -21.96 9.49
#